data_AF-A0A957UGN9-F1
#
_entry.id   AF-A0A957UGN9-F1
#
_cell.length_a   1.000
_cell.length_b   1.000
_cell.length_c   1.000
_cell.angle_alpha   90.00
_cell.angle_beta   90.00
_cell.angle_gamma   90.00
#
_symmetry.space_group_name_H-M   'P 1'
#
loop_
_entity.id
_entity.type
_entity.pdbx_description
1 polymer ?
#
loop_
_entity_poly.entity_id
_entity_poly.type
_entity_poly.pdbx_seq_one_letter_code
_entity_poly.pdbx_strand_id
1 'polypeptide(L)'
;MASSRPVMRQRRKRLELLLLLSFFLCLLIGIGAFGALWWLRNAEPTVPLPSLRQSLRPAQISRPLALHQLSGDPAEALAYQAIAAGELDTAYAIVLYDSALTGGRRAALYQKLAVGLRAAGQMEQLAFLSRSMRATALLDPTLPTSERIQLLIQSIEGFLAAAQPPEALDAATQAMRMGMSAPDLLPAQRAEIFTRLDPLARQIADPFFTQQIDELLRNPFFANTGVALPTGLFMLSEPVETAPELAVATARRQLAAQALVARITALAYVQNEADFQAGI
;
A
#
# COMPACT_ATOMS: atom_id res chain seq x y z
N MET A 1 -13.08 69.81 -50.58
CA MET A 1 -13.70 68.78 -49.70
C MET A 1 -13.04 67.44 -50.01
N ALA A 2 -12.08 66.98 -49.19
CA ALA A 2 -11.40 65.69 -49.39
C ALA A 2 -11.34 64.95 -48.05
N SER A 3 -12.13 63.87 -47.95
CA SER A 3 -12.33 63.07 -46.75
C SER A 3 -11.18 62.08 -46.54
N SER A 4 -10.26 62.44 -45.64
CA SER A 4 -9.07 61.65 -45.32
C SER A 4 -9.29 60.82 -44.06
N ARG A 5 -9.96 59.65 -44.13
CA ARG A 5 -9.94 58.65 -43.05
C ARG A 5 -10.06 57.19 -43.53
N PRO A 6 -8.94 56.49 -43.84
CA PRO A 6 -8.95 55.02 -43.89
C PRO A 6 -7.90 54.31 -43.01
N VAL A 7 -7.11 55.02 -42.17
CA VAL A 7 -5.96 54.40 -41.49
C VAL A 7 -6.35 53.58 -40.23
N MET A 8 -7.44 53.92 -39.53
CA MET A 8 -7.79 53.23 -38.27
C MET A 8 -8.33 51.80 -38.45
N ARG A 9 -8.91 51.45 -39.61
CA ARG A 9 -9.44 50.10 -39.86
C ARG A 9 -8.35 49.04 -40.02
N GLN A 10 -7.18 49.40 -40.57
CA GLN A 10 -6.08 48.46 -40.79
C GLN A 10 -5.38 48.04 -39.50
N ARG A 11 -5.23 48.95 -38.52
CA ARG A 11 -4.62 48.62 -37.22
C ARG A 11 -5.49 47.66 -36.40
N ARG A 12 -6.81 47.83 -36.40
CA ARG A 12 -7.73 46.89 -35.72
C ARG A 12 -7.65 45.48 -36.31
N LYS A 13 -7.64 45.34 -37.64
CA LYS A 13 -7.51 44.02 -38.30
C LYS A 13 -6.19 43.30 -37.98
N ARG A 14 -5.08 44.05 -37.88
CA ARG A 14 -3.78 43.48 -37.48
C ARG A 14 -3.77 43.03 -36.01
N LEU A 15 -4.39 43.81 -35.13
CA LEU A 15 -4.47 43.47 -33.71
C LEU A 15 -5.37 42.25 -33.48
N GLU A 16 -6.49 42.18 -34.20
CA GLU A 16 -7.42 41.03 -34.20
C GLU A 16 -6.73 39.75 -34.71
N LEU A 17 -5.92 39.86 -35.76
CA LEU A 17 -5.15 38.74 -36.30
C LEU A 17 -4.05 38.27 -35.33
N LEU A 18 -3.36 39.19 -34.64
CA LEU A 18 -2.38 38.84 -33.61
C LEU A 18 -3.01 38.16 -32.39
N LEU A 19 -4.19 38.64 -31.95
CA LEU A 19 -4.95 38.03 -30.86
C LEU A 19 -5.45 36.62 -31.23
N LEU A 20 -5.97 36.44 -32.45
CA LEU A 20 -6.36 35.12 -32.95
C LEU A 20 -5.16 34.18 -32.99
N LEU A 21 -4.01 34.64 -33.48
CA LEU A 21 -2.81 33.82 -33.56
C LEU A 21 -2.31 33.40 -32.17
N SER A 22 -2.29 34.31 -31.20
CA SER A 22 -1.84 33.98 -29.83
C SER A 22 -2.84 33.04 -29.13
N PHE A 23 -4.14 33.23 -29.36
CA PHE A 23 -5.18 32.34 -28.86
C PHE A 23 -5.00 30.91 -29.38
N PHE A 24 -4.81 30.74 -30.70
CA PHE A 24 -4.57 29.43 -31.30
C PHE A 24 -3.27 28.79 -30.83
N LEU A 25 -2.20 29.57 -30.65
CA LEU A 25 -0.94 29.09 -30.09
C LEU A 25 -1.13 28.57 -28.66
N CYS A 26 -1.83 29.34 -27.81
CA CYS A 26 -2.10 28.96 -26.43
C CYS A 26 -3.00 27.71 -26.35
N LEU A 27 -4.01 27.62 -27.22
CA LEU A 27 -4.86 26.44 -27.36
C LEU A 27 -4.05 25.19 -27.74
N LEU A 28 -3.16 25.30 -28.73
CA LEU A 28 -2.30 24.18 -29.17
C LEU A 28 -1.38 23.71 -28.05
N ILE A 29 -0.78 24.62 -27.29
CA ILE A 29 0.05 24.28 -26.13
C ILE A 29 -0.79 23.56 -25.06
N GLY A 30 -2.01 24.06 -24.77
CA GLY A 30 -2.92 23.43 -23.82
C GLY A 30 -3.32 22.02 -24.24
N ILE A 31 -3.68 21.82 -25.51
CA ILE A 31 -4.02 20.49 -26.07
C ILE A 31 -2.81 19.56 -26.04
N GLY A 32 -1.62 20.06 -26.38
CA GLY A 32 -0.38 19.29 -26.33
C GLY A 32 -0.03 18.84 -24.92
N ALA A 33 -0.12 19.73 -23.93
CA ALA A 33 0.09 19.40 -22.52
C ALA A 33 -0.94 18.38 -22.02
N PHE A 34 -2.21 18.53 -22.41
CA PHE A 34 -3.26 17.58 -22.06
C PHE A 34 -3.03 16.20 -22.70
N GLY A 35 -2.63 16.16 -23.97
CA GLY A 35 -2.29 14.92 -24.67
C GLY A 35 -1.07 14.22 -24.06
N ALA A 36 -0.05 14.97 -23.68
CA ALA A 36 1.12 14.43 -22.97
C ALA A 36 0.74 13.86 -21.59
N LEU A 37 -0.10 14.56 -20.83
CA LEU A 37 -0.59 14.09 -19.54
C LEU A 37 -1.48 12.85 -19.67
N TRP A 38 -2.34 12.81 -20.68
CA TRP A 38 -3.15 11.63 -21.00
C TRP A 38 -2.26 10.44 -21.37
N TRP A 39 -1.25 10.66 -22.21
CA TRP A 39 -0.31 9.61 -22.61
C TRP A 39 0.49 9.08 -21.43
N LEU A 40 1.01 9.96 -20.55
CA LEU A 40 1.70 9.54 -19.33
C LEU A 40 0.80 8.74 -18.40
N ARG A 41 -0.48 9.13 -18.30
CA ARG A 41 -1.46 8.47 -17.42
C ARG A 41 -1.91 7.11 -17.96
N ASN A 42 -1.90 6.95 -19.28
CA ASN A 42 -2.32 5.71 -19.96
C ASN A 42 -1.16 4.85 -20.44
N ALA A 43 0.09 5.30 -20.26
CA ALA A 43 1.25 4.44 -20.44
C ALA A 43 1.09 3.27 -19.47
N GLU A 44 0.93 2.05 -20.02
CA GLU A 44 0.88 0.86 -19.20
C GLU A 44 2.18 0.80 -18.36
N PRO A 45 2.09 0.47 -17.07
CA PRO A 45 3.28 0.29 -16.27
C PRO A 45 4.19 -0.72 -16.97
N THR A 46 5.37 -0.27 -17.39
CA THR A 46 6.36 -1.06 -18.13
C THR A 46 6.89 -2.25 -17.34
N VAL A 47 6.63 -2.27 -16.03
CA VAL A 47 6.85 -3.43 -15.17
C VAL A 47 5.49 -4.08 -14.93
N PRO A 48 5.20 -5.27 -15.50
CA PRO A 48 4.02 -6.01 -15.11
C PRO A 48 4.09 -6.23 -13.60
N LEU A 49 3.15 -5.64 -12.86
CA LEU A 49 3.01 -5.88 -11.44
C LEU A 49 2.84 -7.39 -11.27
N PRO A 50 3.78 -8.07 -10.60
CA PRO A 50 3.69 -9.52 -10.48
C PRO A 50 2.39 -9.82 -9.73
N SER A 51 1.64 -10.81 -10.22
CA SER A 51 0.29 -11.03 -9.73
C SER A 51 0.33 -11.52 -8.27
N LEU A 52 -0.62 -11.11 -7.42
CA LEU A 52 -0.69 -11.57 -6.03
C LEU A 52 -0.69 -13.10 -5.92
N ARG A 53 -1.25 -13.79 -6.92
CA ARG A 53 -1.25 -15.26 -7.00
C ARG A 53 0.14 -15.86 -7.21
N GLN A 54 1.04 -15.16 -7.90
CA GLN A 54 2.42 -15.60 -8.09
C GLN A 54 3.24 -15.51 -6.80
N SER A 55 2.88 -14.61 -5.88
CA SER A 55 3.57 -14.49 -4.58
C SER A 55 3.27 -15.66 -3.62
N LEU A 56 2.17 -16.37 -3.85
CA LEU A 56 1.72 -17.46 -2.98
C LEU A 56 2.23 -18.80 -3.49
N ARG A 57 2.60 -19.68 -2.55
CA ARG A 57 2.94 -21.07 -2.83
C ARG A 57 1.87 -21.96 -2.20
N PRO A 58 0.77 -22.29 -2.92
CA PRO A 58 -0.36 -23.02 -2.35
C PRO A 58 0.04 -24.36 -1.73
N ALA A 59 1.08 -25.01 -2.27
CA ALA A 59 1.60 -26.27 -1.76
C ALA A 59 2.25 -26.16 -0.36
N GLN A 60 2.64 -24.95 0.07
CA GLN A 60 3.25 -24.68 1.37
C GLN A 60 2.26 -24.14 2.41
N ILE A 61 1.00 -23.93 2.01
CA ILE A 61 -0.06 -23.50 2.93
C ILE A 61 -0.51 -24.70 3.77
N SER A 62 -0.42 -24.53 5.08
CA SER A 62 -0.86 -25.51 6.07
C SER A 62 -2.36 -25.72 5.98
N ARG A 63 -2.75 -26.92 5.53
CA ARG A 63 -4.15 -27.30 5.36
C ARG A 63 -4.94 -27.22 6.68
N PRO A 64 -4.40 -27.68 7.84
CA PRO A 64 -5.11 -27.56 9.10
C PRO A 64 -5.46 -26.11 9.45
N LEU A 65 -4.48 -25.19 9.44
CA LEU A 65 -4.73 -23.79 9.78
C LEU A 65 -5.63 -23.09 8.77
N ALA A 66 -5.49 -23.40 7.48
CA ALA A 66 -6.38 -22.87 6.45
C ALA A 66 -7.83 -23.34 6.66
N LEU A 67 -8.05 -24.60 7.03
CA LEU A 67 -9.38 -25.11 7.35
C LEU A 67 -9.97 -24.44 8.58
N HIS A 68 -9.17 -24.21 9.63
CA HIS A 68 -9.58 -23.47 10.82
C HIS A 68 -10.00 -22.02 10.50
N GLN A 69 -9.24 -21.33 9.63
CA GLN A 69 -9.65 -20.01 9.18
C GLN A 69 -10.99 -20.07 8.42
N LEU A 70 -11.18 -21.08 7.57
CA LEU A 70 -12.43 -21.27 6.84
C LEU A 70 -13.62 -21.64 7.73
N SER A 71 -13.40 -22.27 8.90
CA SER A 71 -14.44 -22.49 9.90
C SER A 71 -14.79 -21.23 10.70
N GLY A 72 -14.01 -20.16 10.53
CA GLY A 72 -14.22 -18.85 11.16
C GLY A 72 -13.46 -18.65 12.45
N ASP A 73 -12.41 -19.44 12.70
CA ASP A 73 -11.49 -19.16 13.78
C ASP A 73 -10.79 -17.82 13.53
N PRO A 74 -10.44 -17.05 14.58
CA PRO A 74 -9.92 -15.71 14.43
C PRO A 74 -8.60 -15.70 13.65
N ALA A 75 -8.62 -15.08 12.47
CA ALA A 75 -7.49 -15.03 11.54
C ALA A 75 -6.22 -14.45 12.16
N GLU A 76 -6.35 -13.46 13.06
CA GLU A 76 -5.22 -12.90 13.78
C GLU A 76 -4.47 -13.97 14.59
N ALA A 77 -5.19 -14.75 15.40
CA ALA A 77 -4.59 -15.79 16.24
C ALA A 77 -3.95 -16.89 15.39
N LEU A 78 -4.61 -17.30 14.30
CA LEU A 78 -4.08 -18.29 13.36
C LEU A 78 -2.82 -17.79 12.64
N ALA A 79 -2.77 -16.51 12.26
CA ALA A 79 -1.58 -15.92 11.66
C ALA A 79 -0.41 -15.91 12.64
N TYR A 80 -0.64 -15.54 13.91
CA TYR A 80 0.38 -15.64 14.95
C TYR A 80 0.88 -17.06 15.17
N GLN A 81 -0.04 -18.03 15.20
CA GLN A 81 0.30 -19.45 15.33
C GLN A 81 1.14 -19.93 14.14
N ALA A 82 0.74 -19.59 12.91
CA ALA A 82 1.47 -19.92 11.69
C ALA A 82 2.89 -19.32 11.70
N ILE A 83 3.03 -18.04 12.09
CA ILE A 83 4.36 -17.39 12.21
C ILE A 83 5.21 -18.12 13.25
N ALA A 84 4.65 -18.44 14.42
CA ALA A 84 5.37 -19.15 15.49
C ALA A 84 5.81 -20.56 15.07
N ALA A 85 5.01 -21.24 14.23
CA ALA A 85 5.33 -22.54 13.67
C ALA A 85 6.28 -22.49 12.46
N GLY A 86 6.69 -21.31 11.99
CA GLY A 86 7.50 -21.15 10.78
C GLY A 86 6.73 -21.37 9.47
N GLU A 87 5.41 -21.50 9.52
CA GLU A 87 4.53 -21.66 8.37
C GLU A 87 4.22 -20.30 7.70
N LEU A 88 5.27 -19.65 7.20
CA LEU A 88 5.22 -18.26 6.73
C LEU A 88 4.25 -18.05 5.56
N ASP A 89 4.14 -18.99 4.61
CA ASP A 89 3.17 -18.90 3.50
C ASP A 89 1.72 -18.92 3.99
N THR A 90 1.43 -19.70 5.03
CA THR A 90 0.10 -19.75 5.64
C THR A 90 -0.22 -18.41 6.29
N ALA A 91 0.71 -17.88 7.11
CA ALA A 91 0.55 -16.57 7.74
C ALA A 91 0.38 -15.46 6.69
N TYR A 92 1.20 -15.49 5.63
CA TYR A 92 1.12 -14.54 4.52
C TYR A 92 -0.23 -14.59 3.81
N ALA A 93 -0.75 -15.79 3.51
CA ALA A 93 -2.07 -15.96 2.91
C ALA A 93 -3.19 -15.42 3.81
N ILE A 94 -3.15 -15.73 5.10
CA ILE A 94 -4.14 -15.25 6.09
C ILE A 94 -4.14 -13.71 6.10
N VAL A 95 -2.97 -13.08 6.28
CA VAL A 95 -2.87 -11.62 6.40
C VAL A 95 -3.27 -10.91 5.11
N LEU A 96 -2.98 -11.49 3.95
CA LEU A 96 -3.29 -10.89 2.66
C LEU A 96 -4.79 -10.93 2.34
N TYR A 97 -5.47 -12.04 2.62
CA TYR A 97 -6.85 -12.26 2.18
C TYR A 97 -7.91 -12.02 3.25
N ASP A 98 -7.55 -11.98 4.52
CA ASP A 98 -8.53 -11.72 5.56
C ASP A 98 -8.94 -10.24 5.53
N SER A 99 -10.24 -9.99 5.30
CA SER A 99 -10.78 -8.64 5.25
C SER A 99 -11.14 -8.07 6.63
N ALA A 100 -11.25 -8.91 7.66
CA ALA A 100 -11.55 -8.49 9.02
C ALA A 100 -10.31 -7.92 9.74
N LEU A 101 -9.10 -8.25 9.28
CA LEU A 101 -7.87 -7.63 9.73
C LEU A 101 -7.79 -6.17 9.22
N THR A 102 -7.91 -5.18 10.10
CA THR A 102 -7.81 -3.76 9.73
C THR A 102 -6.80 -3.01 10.59
N GLY A 103 -6.31 -1.89 10.08
CA GLY A 103 -5.49 -0.93 10.82
C GLY A 103 -4.28 -1.54 11.52
N GLY A 104 -4.10 -1.17 12.79
CA GLY A 104 -2.93 -1.53 13.60
C GLY A 104 -2.73 -3.04 13.76
N ARG A 105 -3.80 -3.84 13.78
CA ARG A 105 -3.70 -5.33 13.87
C ARG A 105 -3.03 -5.92 12.64
N ARG A 106 -3.42 -5.46 11.45
CA ARG A 106 -2.79 -5.85 10.19
C ARG A 106 -1.33 -5.38 10.15
N ALA A 107 -1.06 -4.14 10.58
CA ALA A 107 0.30 -3.60 10.64
C ALA A 107 1.24 -4.42 11.56
N ALA A 108 0.76 -4.83 12.74
CA ALA A 108 1.53 -5.67 13.66
C ALA A 108 1.88 -7.04 13.07
N LEU A 109 0.94 -7.68 12.37
CA LEU A 109 1.18 -8.94 11.66
C LEU A 109 2.16 -8.75 10.50
N TYR A 110 2.04 -7.67 9.73
CA TYR A 110 3.01 -7.34 8.69
C TYR A 110 4.43 -7.23 9.21
N GLN A 111 4.63 -6.56 10.35
CA GLN A 111 5.95 -6.45 10.97
C GLN A 111 6.54 -7.82 11.30
N LYS A 112 5.77 -8.69 11.97
CA LYS A 112 6.26 -10.02 12.38
C LYS A 112 6.52 -10.91 11.19
N LEU A 113 5.65 -10.87 10.19
CA LEU A 113 5.81 -11.64 8.97
C LEU A 113 7.01 -11.17 8.15
N ALA A 114 7.25 -9.86 8.05
CA ALA A 114 8.41 -9.31 7.35
C ALA A 114 9.74 -9.79 7.98
N VAL A 115 9.81 -9.83 9.31
CA VAL A 115 10.97 -10.40 10.03
C VAL A 115 11.15 -11.87 9.70
N GLY A 116 10.07 -12.66 9.74
CA GLY A 116 10.11 -14.09 9.40
C GLY A 116 10.56 -14.35 7.96
N LEU A 117 9.96 -13.65 6.98
CA LEU A 117 10.30 -13.78 5.56
C LEU A 117 11.74 -13.39 5.27
N ARG A 118 12.24 -12.32 5.90
CA ARG A 118 13.63 -11.88 5.80
C ARG A 118 14.58 -12.96 6.35
N ALA A 119 14.29 -13.49 7.53
CA ALA A 119 15.09 -14.54 8.15
C ALA A 119 15.11 -15.84 7.32
N ALA A 120 13.99 -16.15 6.64
CA ALA A 120 13.86 -17.30 5.76
C ALA A 120 14.42 -17.08 4.34
N GLY A 121 14.98 -15.90 4.02
CA GLY A 121 15.53 -15.60 2.70
C GLY A 121 14.47 -15.40 1.61
N GLN A 122 13.20 -15.25 1.96
CA GLN A 122 12.07 -15.22 1.03
C GLN A 122 11.82 -13.80 0.48
N MET A 123 12.82 -13.27 -0.23
CA MET A 123 12.88 -11.85 -0.63
C MET A 123 11.76 -11.43 -1.59
N GLU A 124 11.27 -12.33 -2.45
CA GLU A 124 10.15 -12.04 -3.34
C GLU A 124 8.87 -11.77 -2.55
N GLN A 125 8.52 -12.66 -1.62
CA GLN A 125 7.36 -12.47 -0.74
C GLN A 125 7.52 -11.26 0.18
N LEU A 126 8.75 -11.00 0.66
CA LEU A 126 9.03 -9.80 1.44
C LEU A 126 8.75 -8.53 0.62
N ALA A 127 9.18 -8.46 -0.64
CA ALA A 127 8.88 -7.32 -1.50
C ALA A 127 7.37 -7.13 -1.72
N PHE A 128 6.64 -8.21 -1.95
CA PHE A 128 5.19 -8.14 -2.06
C PHE A 128 4.52 -7.66 -0.78
N LEU A 129 4.95 -8.19 0.35
CA LEU A 129 4.50 -7.75 1.67
C LEU A 129 4.76 -6.26 1.86
N SER A 130 5.94 -5.76 1.50
CA SER A 130 6.29 -4.34 1.57
C SER A 130 5.40 -3.46 0.69
N ARG A 131 5.01 -3.92 -0.51
CA ARG A 131 4.00 -3.22 -1.34
C ARG A 131 2.66 -3.15 -0.63
N SER A 132 2.21 -4.23 -0.01
CA SER A 132 0.98 -4.26 0.78
C SER A 132 1.06 -3.33 2.00
N MET A 133 2.18 -3.35 2.74
CA MET A 133 2.43 -2.44 3.87
C MET A 133 2.34 -0.98 3.45
N ARG A 134 3.01 -0.62 2.35
CA ARG A 134 2.94 0.74 1.78
C ARG A 134 1.51 1.10 1.38
N ALA A 135 0.80 0.21 0.68
CA ALA A 135 -0.58 0.45 0.28
C ALA A 135 -1.50 0.67 1.50
N THR A 136 -1.38 -0.18 2.53
CA THR A 136 -2.12 -0.02 3.80
C THR A 136 -1.77 1.31 4.48
N ALA A 137 -0.50 1.69 4.56
CA ALA A 137 -0.09 2.94 5.18
C ALA A 137 -0.68 4.19 4.49
N LEU A 138 -0.86 4.15 3.17
CA LEU A 138 -1.45 5.23 2.41
C LEU A 138 -2.98 5.23 2.45
N LEU A 139 -3.58 4.05 2.35
CA LEU A 139 -5.01 3.91 2.04
C LEU A 139 -5.88 3.59 3.25
N ASP A 140 -5.35 3.02 4.34
CA ASP A 140 -6.17 2.65 5.50
C ASP A 140 -6.48 3.88 6.37
N PRO A 141 -7.73 4.40 6.37
CA PRO A 141 -8.10 5.61 7.11
C PRO A 141 -8.02 5.42 8.63
N THR A 142 -8.02 4.19 9.12
CA THR A 142 -8.04 3.88 10.56
C THR A 142 -6.67 4.00 11.22
N LEU A 143 -5.60 4.03 10.42
CA LEU A 143 -4.24 4.16 10.94
C LEU A 143 -3.92 5.62 11.31
N PRO A 144 -3.45 5.88 12.56
CA PRO A 144 -2.92 7.20 12.92
C PRO A 144 -1.64 7.49 12.15
N THR A 145 -1.32 8.78 11.95
CA THR A 145 -0.18 9.24 11.15
C THR A 145 1.14 8.60 11.56
N SER A 146 1.40 8.47 12.87
CA SER A 146 2.61 7.84 13.40
C SER A 146 2.74 6.37 12.96
N GLU A 147 1.66 5.60 13.01
CA GLU A 147 1.64 4.20 12.56
C GLU A 147 1.79 4.09 11.03
N ARG A 148 1.19 5.00 10.27
CA ARG A 148 1.37 5.06 8.81
C ARG A 148 2.84 5.26 8.43
N ILE A 149 3.50 6.24 9.05
CA ILE A 149 4.93 6.51 8.80
C ILE A 149 5.78 5.33 9.25
N GLN A 150 5.49 4.74 10.40
CA GLN A 150 6.18 3.52 10.86
C GLN A 150 6.06 2.38 9.85
N LEU A 151 4.86 2.16 9.30
CA LEU A 151 4.60 1.12 8.32
C LEU A 151 5.29 1.41 6.98
N LEU A 152 5.37 2.68 6.57
CA LEU A 152 6.17 3.10 5.42
C LEU A 152 7.66 2.82 5.66
N ILE A 153 8.21 3.16 6.83
CA ILE A 153 9.61 2.88 7.18
C ILE A 153 9.91 1.37 7.08
N GLN A 154 9.04 0.53 7.64
CA GLN A 154 9.20 -0.92 7.52
C GLN A 154 9.09 -1.42 6.07
N SER A 155 8.26 -0.78 5.24
CA SER A 155 8.18 -1.11 3.80
C SER A 155 9.47 -0.76 3.06
N ILE A 156 10.12 0.38 3.37
CA ILE A 156 11.43 0.77 2.82
C ILE A 156 12.47 -0.30 3.16
N GLU A 157 12.55 -0.71 4.43
CA GLU A 157 13.48 -1.75 4.86
C GLU A 157 13.25 -3.08 4.16
N GLY A 158 11.99 -3.45 3.91
CA GLY A 158 11.65 -4.66 3.17
C GLY A 158 12.02 -4.58 1.69
N PHE A 159 11.80 -3.43 1.04
CA PHE A 159 12.26 -3.19 -0.33
C PHE A 159 13.78 -3.20 -0.46
N LEU A 160 14.51 -2.56 0.47
CA LEU A 160 15.96 -2.58 0.49
C LEU A 160 16.50 -4.00 0.67
N ALA A 161 15.93 -4.77 1.60
CA ALA A 161 16.30 -6.18 1.80
C ALA A 161 16.02 -7.03 0.55
N ALA A 162 14.96 -6.73 -0.19
CA ALA A 162 14.59 -7.41 -1.43
C ALA A 162 15.27 -6.81 -2.69
N ALA A 163 16.27 -5.94 -2.52
CA ALA A 163 17.00 -5.28 -3.61
C ALA A 163 16.10 -4.53 -4.62
N GLN A 164 15.09 -3.82 -4.12
CA GLN A 164 14.16 -2.98 -4.90
C GLN A 164 14.33 -1.48 -4.57
N PRO A 165 15.46 -0.85 -4.98
CA PRO A 165 15.73 0.54 -4.65
C PRO A 165 14.70 1.57 -5.17
N PRO A 166 14.10 1.43 -6.38
CA PRO A 166 13.09 2.38 -6.84
C PRO A 166 11.84 2.40 -5.94
N GLU A 167 11.35 1.23 -5.53
CA GLU A 167 10.21 1.11 -4.63
C GLU A 167 10.53 1.62 -3.22
N ALA A 168 11.75 1.37 -2.74
CA ALA A 168 12.25 1.93 -1.49
C ALA A 168 12.27 3.46 -1.52
N LEU A 169 12.77 4.06 -2.61
CA LEU A 169 12.81 5.51 -2.79
C LEU A 169 11.41 6.13 -2.81
N ASP A 170 10.46 5.51 -3.53
CA ASP A 170 9.07 5.98 -3.57
C ASP A 170 8.42 5.91 -2.18
N ALA A 171 8.58 4.80 -1.45
CA ALA A 171 8.09 4.66 -0.08
C ALA A 171 8.73 5.68 0.88
N ALA A 172 10.04 5.93 0.75
CA ALA A 172 10.78 6.90 1.55
C ALA A 172 10.33 8.34 1.27
N THR A 173 10.07 8.65 0.00
CA THR A 173 9.53 9.95 -0.42
C THR A 173 8.14 10.18 0.18
N GLN A 174 7.29 9.16 0.20
CA GLN A 174 5.96 9.23 0.83
C GLN A 174 6.05 9.42 2.35
N ALA A 175 6.95 8.70 3.03
CA ALA A 175 7.17 8.84 4.46
C ALA A 175 7.66 10.26 4.82
N MET A 176 8.63 10.78 4.06
CA MET A 176 9.15 12.14 4.21
C MET A 176 8.03 13.18 4.04
N ARG A 177 7.27 13.10 2.95
CA ARG A 177 6.15 14.03 2.69
C ARG A 177 5.11 14.00 3.80
N MET A 178 4.72 12.80 4.26
CA MET A 178 3.77 12.64 5.35
C MET A 178 4.30 13.27 6.65
N GLY A 179 5.58 13.04 6.99
CA GLY A 179 6.22 13.66 8.16
C GLY A 179 6.25 15.18 8.09
N MET A 180 6.47 15.77 6.91
CA MET A 180 6.49 17.22 6.71
C MET A 180 5.12 17.88 6.76
N SER A 181 4.07 17.19 6.30
CA SER A 181 2.73 17.77 6.14
C SER A 181 1.76 17.44 7.29
N ALA A 182 2.12 16.52 8.18
CA ALA A 182 1.24 16.05 9.25
C ALA A 182 1.08 17.11 10.37
N PRO A 183 -0.11 17.70 10.53
CA PRO A 183 -0.33 18.74 11.55
C PRO A 183 -0.36 18.18 12.98
N ASP A 184 -0.64 16.88 13.13
CA ASP A 184 -0.75 16.17 14.40
C ASP A 184 0.60 15.75 14.98
N LEU A 185 1.68 15.80 14.21
CA LEU A 185 3.03 15.48 14.70
C LEU A 185 3.67 16.66 15.43
N LEU A 186 4.28 16.39 16.57
CA LEU A 186 5.13 17.34 17.29
C LEU A 186 6.50 17.49 16.61
N PRO A 187 7.20 18.63 16.79
CA PRO A 187 8.55 18.80 16.24
C PRO A 187 9.54 17.69 16.65
N ALA A 188 9.46 17.20 17.89
CA ALA A 188 10.29 16.10 18.36
C ALA A 188 10.01 14.78 17.62
N GLN A 189 8.73 14.49 17.34
CA GLN A 189 8.32 13.30 16.58
C GLN A 189 8.79 13.38 15.12
N ARG A 190 8.69 14.57 14.49
CA ARG A 190 9.25 14.81 13.16
C ARG A 190 10.76 14.55 13.11
N ALA A 191 11.50 15.09 14.09
CA ALA A 191 12.94 14.86 14.18
C ALA A 191 13.28 13.37 14.33
N GLU A 192 12.52 12.63 15.14
CA GLU A 192 12.69 11.18 15.28
C GLU A 192 12.45 10.45 13.96
N ILE A 193 11.39 10.79 13.23
CA ILE A 193 11.09 10.20 11.91
C ILE A 193 12.24 10.43 10.94
N PHE A 194 12.73 11.66 10.81
CA PHE A 194 13.83 11.96 9.88
C PHE A 194 15.15 11.33 10.32
N THR A 195 15.39 11.21 11.63
CA THR A 195 16.55 10.47 12.17
C THR A 195 16.52 9.00 11.77
N ARG A 196 15.32 8.41 11.69
CA ARG A 196 15.14 7.01 11.26
C ARG A 196 15.21 6.85 9.74
N LEU A 197 14.79 7.85 8.97
CA LEU A 197 14.90 7.84 7.51
C LEU A 197 16.33 8.05 7.02
N ASP A 198 17.17 8.77 7.77
CA ASP A 198 18.56 9.08 7.42
C ASP A 198 19.43 7.86 7.03
N PRO A 199 19.56 6.80 7.85
CA PRO A 199 20.32 5.62 7.45
C PRO A 199 19.71 4.88 6.26
N LEU A 200 18.39 4.99 6.05
CA LEU A 200 17.71 4.37 4.91
C LEU A 200 17.95 5.18 3.63
N ALA A 201 17.95 6.51 3.69
CA ALA A 201 18.28 7.40 2.58
C ALA A 201 19.68 7.11 2.03
N ARG A 202 20.66 6.93 2.91
CA ARG A 202 22.03 6.55 2.52
C ARG A 202 22.10 5.16 1.86
N GLN A 203 21.26 4.21 2.27
CA GLN A 203 21.18 2.89 1.65
C GLN A 203 20.50 2.90 0.27
N ILE A 204 19.50 3.76 0.08
CA ILE A 204 18.83 3.96 -1.22
C ILE A 204 19.82 4.54 -2.26
N ALA A 205 20.83 5.29 -1.80
CA ALA A 205 21.88 5.89 -2.61
C ALA A 205 21.37 6.92 -3.64
N ASP A 206 20.28 7.63 -3.32
CA ASP A 206 19.81 8.79 -4.08
C ASP A 206 20.33 10.10 -3.44
N PRO A 207 21.23 10.85 -4.11
CA PRO A 207 21.86 12.04 -3.52
C PRO A 207 20.86 13.15 -3.21
N PHE A 208 19.84 13.32 -4.05
CA PHE A 208 18.84 14.38 -3.90
C PHE A 208 17.91 14.12 -2.71
N PHE A 209 17.48 12.87 -2.53
CA PHE A 209 16.70 12.44 -1.38
C PHE A 209 17.52 12.54 -0.09
N THR A 210 18.78 12.11 -0.13
CA THR A 210 19.68 12.22 1.03
C THR A 210 19.85 13.68 1.47
N GLN A 211 20.08 14.60 0.52
CA GLN A 211 20.18 16.03 0.82
C GLN A 211 18.90 16.58 1.46
N GLN A 212 17.72 16.20 0.98
CA GLN A 212 16.45 16.64 1.57
C GLN A 212 16.30 16.16 3.03
N ILE A 213 16.69 14.92 3.33
CA ILE A 213 16.68 14.42 4.71
C ILE A 213 17.68 15.18 5.59
N ASP A 214 18.89 15.46 5.09
CA ASP A 214 19.89 16.26 5.82
C ASP A 214 19.37 17.68 6.13
N GLU A 215 18.68 18.31 5.19
CA GLU A 215 18.06 19.63 5.38
C GLU A 215 16.95 19.59 6.45
N LEU A 216 16.10 18.57 6.42
CA LEU A 216 15.02 18.36 7.39
C LEU A 216 15.55 18.05 8.80
N LEU A 217 16.66 17.33 8.90
CA LEU A 217 17.35 17.09 10.17
C LEU A 217 17.92 18.37 10.78
N ARG A 218 18.43 19.29 9.95
CA ARG A 218 18.94 20.58 10.42
C ARG A 218 17.83 21.51 10.91
N ASN A 219 16.61 21.38 10.36
CA ASN A 219 15.48 22.19 10.77
C ASN A 219 14.16 21.37 10.84
N PRO A 220 13.95 20.62 11.93
CA PRO A 220 12.76 19.77 12.10
C PRO A 220 11.46 20.56 12.36
N PHE A 221 11.55 21.89 12.49
CA PHE A 221 10.40 22.77 12.68
C PHE A 221 9.74 23.15 11.35
N PHE A 222 10.32 22.81 10.20
CA PHE A 222 9.65 22.97 8.91
C PHE A 222 8.42 22.06 8.86
N ALA A 223 7.26 22.66 9.14
CA ALA A 223 5.97 22.12 8.77
C ALA A 223 5.52 22.83 7.50
N ASN A 224 5.35 22.10 6.40
CA ASN A 224 4.59 22.65 5.30
C ASN A 224 3.13 22.73 5.78
N THR A 225 2.58 23.95 5.81
CA THR A 225 1.14 24.15 5.93
C THR A 225 0.49 23.62 4.67
N GLY A 226 0.31 22.30 4.60
CA GLY A 226 -0.45 21.66 3.56
C GLY A 226 -1.88 22.21 3.57
N VAL A 227 -2.39 22.54 2.39
CA VAL A 227 -3.82 22.85 2.26
C VAL A 227 -4.56 21.53 2.46
N ALA A 228 -5.37 21.45 3.51
CA ALA A 228 -6.32 20.34 3.67
C ALA A 228 -7.27 20.38 2.46
N LEU A 229 -7.09 19.44 1.53
CA LEU A 229 -8.02 19.29 0.42
C LEU A 229 -9.38 18.87 1.00
N PRO A 230 -10.49 19.54 0.66
CA PRO A 230 -11.81 19.16 1.14
C PRO A 230 -12.08 17.72 0.69
N THR A 231 -12.24 16.86 1.69
CA THR A 231 -12.03 15.43 1.54
C THR A 231 -13.29 14.73 1.01
N GLY A 232 -13.61 14.93 -0.27
CA GLY A 232 -14.63 14.12 -0.96
C GLY A 232 -14.22 12.66 -1.14
N LEU A 233 -12.92 12.34 -1.01
CA LEU A 233 -12.39 10.98 -1.11
C LEU A 233 -12.70 10.10 0.09
N PHE A 234 -13.14 10.64 1.24
CA PHE A 234 -13.59 9.80 2.36
C PHE A 234 -14.82 8.95 2.00
N MET A 235 -15.62 9.38 1.02
CA MET A 235 -16.76 8.58 0.52
C MET A 235 -16.30 7.28 -0.17
N LEU A 236 -15.03 7.17 -0.58
CA LEU A 236 -14.45 5.91 -1.10
C LEU A 236 -14.06 4.93 0.01
N SER A 237 -14.04 5.39 1.27
CA SER A 237 -13.70 4.56 2.43
C SER A 237 -14.89 3.93 3.13
N GLU A 238 -16.12 4.24 2.68
CA GLU A 238 -17.29 3.51 3.15
C GLU A 238 -17.16 2.03 2.73
N PRO A 239 -17.37 1.08 3.67
CA PRO A 239 -17.36 -0.34 3.33
C PRO A 239 -18.37 -0.58 2.22
N VAL A 240 -17.93 -1.15 1.10
CA VAL A 240 -18.85 -1.58 0.05
C VAL A 240 -19.82 -2.57 0.67
N GLU A 241 -21.10 -2.23 0.66
CA GLU A 241 -22.14 -3.07 1.24
C GLU A 241 -22.09 -4.44 0.57
N THR A 242 -21.78 -5.47 1.36
CA THR A 242 -21.71 -6.84 0.84
C THR A 242 -23.10 -7.26 0.39
N ALA A 243 -23.22 -7.62 -0.90
CA ALA A 243 -24.46 -8.17 -1.44
C ALA A 243 -24.96 -9.32 -0.54
N PRO A 244 -26.27 -9.38 -0.21
CA PRO A 244 -26.80 -10.37 0.73
C PRO A 244 -26.53 -11.81 0.27
N GLU A 245 -26.46 -12.04 -1.04
CA GLU A 245 -26.09 -13.32 -1.64
C GLU A 245 -24.67 -13.77 -1.25
N LEU A 246 -23.71 -12.85 -1.20
CA LEU A 246 -22.33 -13.13 -0.81
C LEU A 246 -22.25 -13.47 0.67
N ALA A 247 -23.00 -12.78 1.52
CA ALA A 247 -23.08 -13.08 2.95
C ALA A 247 -23.61 -14.51 3.19
N VAL A 248 -24.69 -14.89 2.51
CA VAL A 248 -25.25 -16.26 2.57
C VAL A 248 -24.26 -17.30 2.05
N ALA A 249 -23.59 -17.03 0.93
CA ALA A 249 -22.57 -17.93 0.38
C ALA A 249 -21.39 -18.14 1.33
N THR A 250 -20.94 -17.06 1.99
CA THR A 250 -19.85 -17.09 2.97
C THR A 250 -20.24 -17.90 4.20
N ALA A 251 -21.44 -17.67 4.74
CA ALA A 251 -21.98 -18.42 5.88
C ALA A 251 -22.12 -19.92 5.56
N ARG A 252 -22.61 -20.29 4.36
CA ARG A 252 -22.70 -21.69 3.92
C ARG A 252 -21.32 -22.34 3.81
N ARG A 253 -20.34 -21.64 3.23
CA ARG A 253 -18.96 -22.11 3.15
C ARG A 253 -18.38 -22.37 4.55
N GLN A 254 -18.63 -21.47 5.49
CA GLN A 254 -18.15 -21.58 6.86
C GLN A 254 -18.76 -22.77 7.60
N LEU A 255 -20.08 -22.97 7.50
CA LEU A 255 -20.76 -24.15 8.07
C LEU A 255 -20.22 -25.47 7.48
N ALA A 256 -19.97 -25.51 6.18
CA ALA A 256 -19.39 -26.68 5.53
C ALA A 256 -17.96 -26.97 6.02
N ALA A 257 -17.14 -25.92 6.21
CA ALA A 257 -15.80 -26.06 6.76
C ALA A 257 -15.83 -26.56 8.22
N GLN A 258 -16.72 -26.02 9.06
CA GLN A 258 -16.93 -26.50 10.43
C GLN A 258 -17.30 -27.98 10.48
N ALA A 259 -18.24 -28.42 9.63
CA ALA A 259 -18.64 -29.82 9.55
C ALA A 259 -17.48 -30.73 9.12
N LEU A 260 -16.63 -30.27 8.19
CA LEU A 260 -15.46 -31.00 7.75
C LEU A 260 -14.41 -31.12 8.87
N VAL A 261 -14.12 -30.02 9.58
CA VAL A 261 -13.21 -30.02 10.73
C VAL A 261 -13.69 -31.00 11.80
N ALA A 262 -14.98 -30.94 12.16
CA ALA A 262 -15.58 -31.86 13.13
C ALA A 262 -15.47 -33.34 12.71
N ARG A 263 -15.58 -33.62 11.41
CA ARG A 263 -15.42 -34.99 10.89
C ARG A 263 -13.98 -35.47 10.95
N ILE A 264 -13.01 -34.62 10.63
CA ILE A 264 -11.58 -34.95 10.68
C ILE A 264 -11.15 -35.20 12.13
N THR A 265 -11.57 -34.36 13.07
CA THR A 265 -11.24 -34.52 14.50
C THR A 265 -11.85 -35.78 15.09
N ALA A 266 -13.11 -36.10 14.74
CA ALA A 266 -13.74 -37.34 15.16
C ALA A 266 -13.00 -38.59 14.62
N LEU A 267 -12.58 -38.58 13.36
CA LEU A 267 -11.80 -39.68 12.78
C LEU A 267 -10.43 -39.84 13.45
N ALA A 268 -9.75 -38.74 13.73
CA ALA A 268 -8.46 -38.76 14.43
C ALA A 268 -8.58 -39.33 15.85
N TYR A 269 -9.67 -38.99 16.57
CA TYR A 269 -9.94 -39.53 17.89
C TYR A 269 -10.13 -41.06 17.86
N VAL A 270 -10.96 -41.56 16.94
CA VAL A 270 -11.21 -43.01 16.78
C VAL A 270 -9.92 -43.77 16.44
N GLN A 271 -9.07 -43.20 15.60
CA GLN A 271 -7.81 -43.84 15.22
C GLN A 271 -6.81 -43.91 16.38
N ASN A 272 -6.70 -42.83 17.16
CA ASN A 272 -5.87 -42.84 18.37
C ASN A 272 -6.35 -43.86 19.42
N GLU A 273 -7.66 -44.06 19.56
CA GLU A 273 -8.22 -45.05 20.47
C GLU A 273 -7.94 -46.49 20.01
N ALA A 274 -8.02 -46.74 18.70
CA ALA A 274 -7.65 -48.04 18.12
C ALA A 274 -6.15 -48.35 18.29
N ASP A 275 -5.27 -47.36 18.05
CA ASP A 275 -3.83 -47.51 18.22
C ASP A 275 -3.45 -47.75 19.70
N PHE A 276 -4.16 -47.10 20.63
CA PHE A 276 -3.99 -47.33 22.07
C PHE A 276 -4.38 -48.77 22.47
N GLN A 277 -5.48 -49.30 21.93
CA GLN A 277 -5.90 -50.68 22.22
C GLN A 277 -5.00 -51.74 21.56
N ALA A 278 -4.37 -51.45 20.43
CA ALA A 278 -3.45 -52.36 19.74
C ALA A 278 -2.03 -52.39 20.33
N GLY A 279 -1.67 -51.41 21.17
CA GLY A 279 -0.36 -51.29 21.84
C GLY A 279 -0.27 -51.93 23.23
N ILE A 280 -1.32 -52.64 23.67
CA ILE A 280 -1.40 -53.41 24.92
C ILE A 280 -1.48 -54.90 24.56
#